data_AF-A0A2V5U724-F1
#
_entry.id   AF-A0A2V5U724-F1
#
_cell.length_a   1.000
_cell.length_b   1.000
_cell.length_c   1.000
_cell.angle_alpha   90.00
_cell.angle_beta   90.00
_cell.angle_gamma   90.00
#
_symmetry.space_group_name_H-M   'P 1'
#
loop_
_entity.id
_entity.type
_entity.pdbx_description
1 polymer ?
#
loop_
_entity_poly.entity_id
_entity_poly.type
_entity_poly.pdbx_seq_one_letter_code
_entity_poly.pdbx_strand_id
1 'polypeptide(L)'
;IGLLAERLVHATKWAKQQERTRDLRIGYFGSSTGGGAALVAAAEIPEDAGAVVSRGGRPDLAGDALPKVQAPTLLIVGGNDDIVIELNEMARDRMRCEVKLEI
;
A
#
# COMPACT_ATOMS: atom_id res chain seq x y z
N ILE A 1 8.82 -8.07 -4.44
CA ILE A 1 7.51 -7.99 -3.74
C ILE A 1 6.31 -8.52 -4.55
N GLY A 2 6.44 -8.81 -5.86
CA GLY A 2 5.31 -9.22 -6.72
C GLY A 2 4.46 -10.37 -6.19
N LEU A 3 5.08 -11.48 -5.74
CA LEU A 3 4.34 -12.62 -5.18
C LEU A 3 3.47 -12.26 -3.95
N LEU A 4 3.93 -11.33 -3.11
CA LEU A 4 3.14 -10.89 -1.95
C LEU A 4 1.96 -10.02 -2.38
N ALA A 5 2.16 -9.16 -3.39
CA ALA A 5 1.11 -8.33 -3.95
C ALA A 5 0.02 -9.20 -4.61
N GLU A 6 0.42 -10.18 -5.43
CA GLU A 6 -0.51 -11.13 -6.07
C GLU A 6 -1.36 -11.88 -5.03
N ARG A 7 -0.72 -12.37 -3.96
CA ARG A 7 -1.44 -13.04 -2.86
C ARG A 7 -2.42 -12.10 -2.15
N LEU A 8 -2.05 -10.84 -1.97
CA LEU A 8 -2.94 -9.85 -1.37
C LEU A 8 -4.13 -9.54 -2.28
N VAL A 9 -3.93 -9.43 -3.60
CA VAL A 9 -5.02 -9.29 -4.58
C VAL A 9 -5.98 -10.48 -4.52
N HIS A 10 -5.45 -11.71 -4.45
CA HIS A 10 -6.28 -12.90 -4.28
C HIS A 10 -7.05 -12.91 -2.96
N ALA A 11 -6.41 -12.51 -1.84
CA ALA A 11 -7.06 -12.39 -0.55
C ALA A 11 -8.20 -11.36 -0.57
N THR A 12 -8.01 -10.22 -1.22
CA THR A 12 -9.04 -9.18 -1.40
C THR A 12 -10.22 -9.71 -2.19
N LYS A 13 -9.98 -10.35 -3.34
CA LYS A 13 -11.04 -10.97 -4.16
C LYS A 13 -11.80 -12.03 -3.38
N TRP A 14 -11.09 -12.87 -2.62
CA TRP A 14 -11.71 -13.89 -1.77
C TRP A 14 -12.59 -13.26 -0.68
N ALA A 15 -12.12 -12.22 0.00
CA ALA A 15 -12.87 -11.53 1.04
C ALA A 15 -14.16 -10.88 0.49
N LYS A 16 -14.12 -10.33 -0.73
CA LYS A 16 -15.31 -9.77 -1.38
C LYS A 16 -16.35 -10.82 -1.76
N GLN A 17 -15.98 -12.09 -1.86
CA GLN A 17 -16.90 -13.19 -2.14
C GLN A 17 -17.54 -13.78 -0.87
N GLN A 18 -17.03 -13.46 0.33
CA GLN A 18 -17.60 -13.99 1.56
C GLN A 18 -18.81 -13.18 1.99
N GLU A 19 -19.89 -13.88 2.36
CA GLU A 19 -21.13 -13.25 2.80
C GLU A 19 -20.93 -12.21 3.92
N ARG A 20 -20.03 -12.51 4.86
CA ARG A 20 -19.77 -11.68 6.05
C ARG A 20 -18.92 -10.44 5.77
N THR A 21 -18.21 -10.38 4.65
CA THR A 21 -17.25 -9.30 4.37
C THR A 21 -17.46 -8.61 3.02
N ARG A 22 -18.37 -9.11 2.17
CA ARG A 22 -18.61 -8.57 0.81
C ARG A 22 -18.94 -7.07 0.77
N ASP A 23 -19.62 -6.57 1.80
CA ASP A 23 -20.09 -5.18 1.87
C ASP A 23 -19.13 -4.27 2.67
N LEU A 24 -18.04 -4.81 3.22
CA LEU A 24 -17.05 -4.03 3.96
C LEU A 24 -16.07 -3.35 3.00
N ARG A 25 -15.73 -2.09 3.29
CA ARG A 25 -14.63 -1.42 2.60
C ARG A 25 -13.30 -2.03 3.01
N ILE A 26 -12.52 -2.47 2.03
CA ILE A 26 -11.21 -3.07 2.27
C ILE A 26 -10.15 -1.97 2.34
N GLY A 27 -9.27 -2.07 3.34
CA GLY A 27 -8.05 -1.28 3.44
C GLY A 27 -6.85 -2.19 3.67
N TYR A 28 -5.69 -1.78 3.20
CA TYR A 28 -4.44 -2.53 3.39
C TYR A 28 -3.60 -1.93 4.50
N PHE A 29 -3.07 -2.80 5.34
CA PHE A 29 -2.03 -2.46 6.30
C PHE A 29 -0.79 -3.32 5.99
N GLY A 30 0.26 -2.68 5.49
CA GLY A 30 1.52 -3.32 5.15
C GLY A 30 2.63 -2.87 6.08
N SER A 31 3.44 -3.81 6.58
CA SER A 31 4.64 -3.49 7.38
C SER A 31 5.89 -3.97 6.65
N SER A 32 6.99 -3.20 6.73
CA SER A 32 8.25 -3.53 6.06
C SER A 32 8.05 -3.79 4.55
N THR A 33 8.49 -4.93 4.02
CA THR A 33 8.28 -5.34 2.61
C THR A 33 6.81 -5.45 2.22
N GLY A 34 5.92 -5.67 3.21
CA GLY A 34 4.47 -5.68 3.01
C GLY A 34 3.91 -4.31 2.62
N GLY A 35 4.58 -3.20 2.97
CA GLY A 35 4.16 -1.85 2.55
C GLY A 35 4.22 -1.67 1.04
N GLY A 36 5.34 -2.05 0.42
CA GLY A 36 5.47 -2.05 -1.04
C GLY A 36 4.50 -3.02 -1.71
N ALA A 37 4.30 -4.22 -1.14
CA ALA A 37 3.34 -5.19 -1.68
C ALA A 37 1.89 -4.68 -1.63
N ALA A 38 1.51 -3.98 -0.55
CA ALA A 38 0.19 -3.37 -0.42
C ALA A 38 -0.06 -2.30 -1.49
N LEU A 39 0.95 -1.48 -1.80
CA LEU A 39 0.83 -0.46 -2.85
C LEU A 39 0.73 -1.07 -4.26
N VAL A 40 1.50 -2.13 -4.55
CA VAL A 40 1.35 -2.85 -5.83
C VAL A 40 -0.04 -3.47 -5.95
N ALA A 41 -0.53 -4.13 -4.90
CA ALA A 41 -1.89 -4.69 -4.91
C ALA A 41 -2.96 -3.61 -5.07
N ALA A 42 -2.82 -2.46 -4.41
CA ALA A 42 -3.76 -1.34 -4.54
C ALA A 42 -3.76 -0.73 -5.95
N ALA A 43 -2.63 -0.74 -6.65
CA ALA A 43 -2.55 -0.31 -8.04
C ALA A 43 -3.18 -1.30 -9.04
N GLU A 44 -3.16 -2.61 -8.73
CA GLU A 44 -3.73 -3.65 -9.60
C GLU A 44 -5.27 -3.73 -9.51
N ILE A 45 -5.85 -3.43 -8.36
CA ILE A 45 -7.30 -3.45 -8.11
C ILE A 45 -7.77 -2.14 -7.46
N PRO A 46 -7.70 -1.00 -8.18
CA PRO A 46 -7.90 0.33 -7.61
C PRO A 46 -9.30 0.54 -7.01
N GLU A 47 -10.33 -0.08 -7.59
CA GLU A 47 -11.71 0.01 -7.11
C GLU A 47 -11.97 -0.76 -5.80
N ASP A 48 -11.07 -1.70 -5.46
CA ASP A 48 -11.23 -2.59 -4.30
C ASP A 48 -10.41 -2.13 -3.08
N ALA A 49 -9.39 -1.30 -3.29
CA ALA A 49 -8.53 -0.79 -2.22
C ALA A 49 -8.99 0.60 -1.77
N GLY A 50 -9.70 0.66 -0.63
CA GLY A 50 -10.24 1.91 -0.08
C GLY A 50 -9.21 2.81 0.62
N ALA A 51 -8.14 2.23 1.17
CA ALA A 51 -7.03 2.96 1.80
C ALA A 51 -5.80 2.05 1.96
N VAL A 52 -4.61 2.64 2.07
CA VAL A 52 -3.36 1.92 2.35
C VAL A 52 -2.63 2.58 3.52
N VAL A 53 -2.15 1.78 4.47
CA VAL A 53 -1.22 2.19 5.53
C VAL A 53 0.06 1.36 5.37
N SER A 54 1.20 2.03 5.20
CA SER A 54 2.53 1.43 5.12
C SER A 54 3.35 1.81 6.34
N ARG A 55 3.59 0.87 7.26
CA ARG A 55 4.31 1.09 8.52
C ARG A 55 5.75 0.56 8.47
N GLY A 56 6.73 1.42 8.71
CA GLY A 56 8.17 1.12 8.58
C GLY A 56 8.48 0.44 7.25
N GLY A 57 7.74 0.82 6.21
CA GLY A 57 7.65 0.08 4.97
C GLY A 57 8.72 0.48 3.96
N ARG A 58 8.85 -0.34 2.93
CA ARG A 58 9.65 -0.06 1.72
C ARG A 58 8.73 0.21 0.53
N PRO A 59 7.98 1.33 0.52
CA PRO A 59 7.05 1.66 -0.57
C PRO A 59 7.78 1.92 -1.89
N ASP A 60 9.05 2.32 -1.84
CA ASP A 60 9.93 2.45 -3.00
C ASP A 60 9.98 1.18 -3.86
N LEU A 61 9.88 0.00 -3.24
CA LEU A 61 9.86 -1.30 -3.93
C LEU A 61 8.61 -1.51 -4.81
N ALA A 62 7.57 -0.68 -4.66
CA ALA A 62 6.39 -0.70 -5.54
C ALA A 62 6.70 -0.13 -6.93
N GLY A 63 7.81 0.59 -7.11
CA GLY A 63 8.30 1.01 -8.42
C GLY A 63 7.23 1.71 -9.27
N ASP A 64 6.97 1.19 -10.46
CA ASP A 64 6.04 1.79 -11.43
C ASP A 64 4.56 1.60 -11.09
N ALA A 65 4.26 0.91 -9.98
CA ALA A 65 2.92 0.88 -9.42
C ALA A 65 2.58 2.18 -8.66
N LEU A 66 3.58 2.89 -8.10
CA LEU A 66 3.37 4.09 -7.28
C LEU A 66 2.48 5.15 -7.95
N PRO A 67 2.70 5.52 -9.23
CA PRO A 67 1.86 6.54 -9.88
C PRO A 67 0.44 6.05 -10.22
N LYS A 68 0.18 4.75 -10.09
CA LYS A 68 -1.10 4.10 -10.43
C LYS A 68 -1.98 3.86 -9.20
N VAL A 69 -1.45 4.03 -7.99
CA VAL A 69 -2.22 3.91 -6.75
C VAL A 69 -3.26 5.03 -6.70
N GLN A 70 -4.52 4.66 -6.51
CA GLN A 70 -5.64 5.60 -6.34
C GLN A 70 -6.07 5.72 -4.88
N ALA A 71 -5.85 4.68 -4.09
CA ALA A 71 -6.21 4.64 -2.68
C ALA A 71 -5.45 5.71 -1.88
N PRO A 72 -6.14 6.51 -1.04
CA PRO A 72 -5.48 7.38 -0.08
C PRO A 72 -4.50 6.60 0.79
N THR A 73 -3.28 7.11 0.93
CA THR A 73 -2.16 6.38 1.52
C THR A 73 -1.53 7.11 2.68
N LEU A 74 -1.33 6.41 3.79
CA LEU A 74 -0.54 6.86 4.94
C LEU A 74 0.77 6.07 5.01
N LEU A 75 1.90 6.77 4.91
CA LEU A 75 3.23 6.23 5.15
C LEU A 75 3.64 6.60 6.58
N ILE A 76 3.99 5.61 7.40
CA ILE A 76 4.46 5.79 8.78
C ILE A 76 5.89 5.25 8.83
N VAL A 77 6.85 6.09 9.17
CA VAL A 77 8.26 5.71 9.35
C VAL A 77 8.69 5.97 10.79
N GLY A 78 9.82 5.43 11.22
CA GLY A 78 10.37 5.74 12.54
C GLY A 78 11.39 6.86 12.44
N GLY A 79 11.29 7.88 13.29
CA GLY A 79 12.16 9.07 13.26
C GLY A 79 13.67 8.88 13.44
N ASN A 80 14.18 7.67 13.68
CA ASN A 80 15.61 7.38 13.75
C ASN A 80 16.14 6.61 12.52
N ASP A 81 15.30 6.38 11.51
CA ASP A 81 15.64 5.60 10.32
C ASP A 81 15.69 6.51 9.08
N ASP A 82 16.75 7.32 9.01
CA ASP A 82 16.94 8.35 7.97
C ASP A 82 16.83 7.76 6.55
N ILE A 83 17.36 6.55 6.34
CA ILE A 83 17.29 5.86 5.04
C ILE A 83 15.85 5.52 4.69
N VAL A 84 15.08 4.98 5.64
CA VAL A 84 13.68 4.65 5.40
C VAL A 84 12.82 5.91 5.22
N ILE A 85 13.14 7.00 5.92
CA ILE A 85 12.50 8.31 5.69
C ILE A 85 12.69 8.75 4.24
N GLU A 86 13.94 8.83 3.76
CA GLU A 86 14.25 9.25 2.39
C GLU A 86 13.55 8.37 1.34
N LEU A 87 13.56 7.06 1.53
CA LEU A 87 12.87 6.13 0.62
C LEU A 87 11.35 6.31 0.61
N ASN A 88 10.74 6.66 1.75
CA ASN A 88 9.31 6.94 1.82
C ASN A 88 8.96 8.30 1.20
N GLU A 89 9.82 9.31 1.35
CA GLU A 89 9.68 10.59 0.65
C GLU A 89 9.76 10.42 -0.87
N MET A 90 10.77 9.70 -1.37
CA MET A 90 10.89 9.36 -2.80
C MET A 90 9.65 8.63 -3.33
N ALA A 91 9.10 7.69 -2.55
CA ALA A 91 7.90 6.98 -2.95
C ALA A 91 6.68 7.91 -2.98
N ARG A 92 6.50 8.73 -1.95
CA ARG A 92 5.43 9.74 -1.84
C ARG A 92 5.42 10.66 -3.06
N ASP A 93 6.58 11.17 -3.46
CA ASP A 93 6.70 12.13 -4.56
C ASP A 93 6.39 11.52 -5.94
N ARG A 94 6.42 10.19 -6.06
CA ARG A 94 5.98 9.45 -7.27
C ARG A 94 4.48 9.13 -7.29
N MET A 95 3.79 9.26 -6.16
CA MET A 95 2.37 8.95 -6.04
C MET A 95 1.51 10.13 -6.55
N ARG A 96 0.32 9.81 -7.04
CA ARG A 96 -0.64 10.81 -7.59
C ARG A 96 -1.92 10.94 -6.79
N CYS A 97 -2.17 10.02 -5.85
CA CYS A 97 -3.31 10.08 -4.94
C CYS A 97 -3.00 10.94 -3.70
N GLU A 98 -3.98 11.08 -2.81
CA GLU A 98 -3.75 11.66 -1.49
C GLU A 98 -2.75 10.79 -0.71
N VAL A 99 -1.64 11.40 -0.30
CA VAL A 99 -0.60 10.71 0.45
C VAL A 99 -0.06 11.58 1.59
N LYS A 100 0.05 10.98 2.78
CA LYS A 100 0.65 11.60 3.96
C LYS A 100 1.83 10.77 4.45
N LEU A 101 2.89 11.44 4.89
CA LEU A 101 4.03 10.84 5.56
C LEU A 101 4.06 11.31 7.03
N GLU A 102 4.16 10.36 7.96
CA GLU A 102 4.29 10.58 9.41
C GLU A 102 5.57 9.89 9.89
N ILE A 103 6.31 10.53 10.82
CA ILE A 103 7.63 10.13 11.31
C ILE A 103 7.59 9.88 12.83
#